data_AF-A0A3B8JBZ1-F1
#
_entry.id   AF-A0A3B8JBZ1-F1
#
_cell.length_a   1.000
_cell.length_b   1.000
_cell.length_c   1.000
_cell.angle_alpha   90.00
_cell.angle_beta   90.00
_cell.angle_gamma   90.00
#
_symmetry.space_group_name_H-M   'P 1'
#
loop_
_entity.id
_entity.type
_entity.pdbx_description
1 polymer ?
#
loop_
_entity_poly.entity_id
_entity_poly.type
_entity_poly.pdbx_seq_one_letter_code
_entity_poly.pdbx_strand_id
1 'polypeptide(L)' 'MFYMTASLFLIAAVSFGMMGGQVIYQGTNRTISFEIRSQDAETAAAIVSLVSLAVGMSKQQEKG' A
#
# COMPACT_ATOMS: atom_id res chain seq x y z
N MET A 1 -0.19 -4.00 -13.37
CA MET A 1 -0.85 -3.98 -12.05
C MET A 1 0.14 -3.66 -10.91
N PHE A 2 1.21 -4.45 -10.72
CA PHE A 2 2.18 -4.29 -9.62
C PHE A 2 2.70 -2.85 -9.37
N TYR A 3 3.20 -2.18 -10.42
CA TYR A 3 3.71 -0.82 -10.31
C TYR A 3 2.64 0.20 -9.93
N MET A 4 1.37 -0.03 -10.28
CA MET A 4 0.28 0.90 -9.99
C MET A 4 -0.11 0.86 -8.50
N THR A 5 -0.21 -0.33 -7.91
CA THR A 5 -0.51 -0.50 -6.47
C THR A 5 0.62 0.06 -5.61
N ALA A 6 1.88 -0.16 -5.99
CA ALA A 6 3.03 0.41 -5.31
C ALA A 6 3.06 1.95 -5.40
N SER A 7 2.77 2.51 -6.57
CA SER A 7 2.69 3.97 -6.75
C SER A 7 1.53 4.60 -5.97
N LEU A 8 0.36 3.98 -5.94
CA LEU A 8 -0.79 4.44 -5.15
C LEU A 8 -0.49 4.39 -3.65
N PHE A 9 0.17 3.33 -3.20
CA PHE A 9 0.65 3.24 -1.82
C PHE A 9 1.62 4.38 -1.48
N LEU A 10 2.59 4.67 -2.35
CA LEU A 10 3.56 5.75 -2.14
C LEU A 10 2.89 7.13 -2.13
N ILE A 11 1.94 7.39 -3.03
CA ILE A 11 1.19 8.66 -3.06
C ILE A 11 0.36 8.82 -1.79
N ALA A 12 -0.33 7.77 -1.35
CA ALA A 12 -1.11 7.79 -0.11
C ALA A 12 -0.20 7.97 1.11
N ALA A 13 0.89 7.22 1.20
CA ALA A 13 1.88 7.30 2.27
C ALA A 13 2.42 8.73 2.46
N VAL A 14 2.75 9.41 1.36
CA VAL A 14 3.20 10.82 1.38
C VAL A 14 2.06 11.76 1.76
N SER A 15 0.87 11.57 1.17
CA SER A 15 -0.29 12.47 1.38
C SER A 15 -0.82 12.42 2.82
N PHE A 16 -0.69 11.29 3.51
CA PHE A 16 -1.15 11.13 4.89
C PHE A 16 -0.07 11.47 5.93
N GLY A 17 1.09 11.99 5.54
CA GLY A 17 2.08 12.48 6.50
C GLY A 17 2.85 11.38 7.24
N MET A 18 3.16 10.25 6.57
CA MET A 18 4.06 9.26 7.14
C MET A 18 5.40 9.89 7.53
N MET A 19 5.87 9.59 8.75
CA MET A 19 7.18 10.05 9.22
C MET A 19 8.34 9.22 8.65
N GLY A 20 8.05 7.99 8.21
CA GLY A 20 9.04 7.09 7.64
C GLY A 20 8.45 5.71 7.40
N GLY A 21 9.18 4.87 6.67
CA GLY A 21 8.74 3.51 6.37
C GLY A 21 9.74 2.79 5.49
N GLN A 22 9.50 1.50 5.27
CA GLN A 22 10.29 0.68 4.38
C GLN A 22 9.41 -0.25 3.55
N VAL A 23 9.88 -0.54 2.33
CA VAL A 23 9.28 -1.51 1.42
C VAL A 23 10.23 -2.68 1.29
N ILE A 24 9.77 -3.87 1.65
CA ILE A 24 10.55 -5.11 1.55
C ILE A 24 9.89 -5.98 0.49
N TYR A 25 10.62 -6.26 -0.59
CA TYR A 25 10.20 -7.22 -1.60
C TYR A 25 10.90 -8.56 -1.39
N GLN A 26 10.11 -9.60 -1.12
CA GLN A 26 10.59 -10.97 -1.02
C GLN A 26 10.24 -11.72 -2.31
N GLY A 27 11.20 -11.79 -3.23
CA GLY A 27 11.02 -12.37 -4.56
C GLY A 27 10.62 -13.85 -4.56
N THR A 28 11.09 -14.62 -3.57
CA THR A 28 10.81 -16.07 -3.44
C THR A 28 9.32 -16.37 -3.27
N ASN A 29 8.62 -15.53 -2.51
CA ASN A 29 7.18 -15.68 -2.22
C ASN A 29 6.33 -14.62 -2.90
N ARG A 30 6.92 -13.81 -3.79
CA ARG A 30 6.28 -12.65 -4.45
C ARG A 30 5.52 -11.76 -3.45
N THR A 31 6.06 -11.63 -2.24
CA THR A 31 5.43 -10.88 -1.16
C THR A 31 6.05 -9.49 -1.09
N ILE A 32 5.22 -8.46 -0.98
CA ILE A 32 5.66 -7.10 -0.65
C ILE A 32 5.16 -6.81 0.76
N SER A 33 6.07 -6.43 1.64
CA SER A 33 5.76 -5.95 2.98
C SER A 33 6.03 -4.46 3.05
N PHE A 34 5.07 -3.72 3.58
CA PHE A 34 5.19 -2.30 3.84
C PHE A 34 5.22 -2.08 5.35
N GLU A 35 6.30 -1.51 5.86
CA GLU A 35 6.37 -1.01 7.23
C GLU A 35 6.20 0.50 7.18
N ILE A 36 5.28 1.02 7.99
CA ILE A 36 4.93 2.44 8.02
C ILE A 36 5.02 2.97 9.44
N ARG A 37 5.55 4.19 9.59
CA ARG A 37 5.56 4.94 10.83
C ARG A 37 4.70 6.18 10.66
N SER A 38 3.74 6.33 11.56
CA SER A 38 2.74 7.38 11.58
C SER A 38 2.79 8.12 12.92
N GLN A 39 2.36 9.38 12.96
CA GLN A 39 2.16 10.12 14.21
C GLN A 39 0.90 9.66 14.96
N ASP A 40 -0.10 9.17 14.24
CA ASP A 40 -1.39 8.76 14.78
C ASP A 40 -1.90 7.46 14.13
N ALA A 41 -2.82 6.77 14.81
CA ALA A 41 -3.34 5.48 14.33
C ALA A 41 -4.32 5.64 13.15
N GLU A 42 -4.95 6.80 12.98
CA GLU A 42 -5.97 7.06 11.96
C GLU A 42 -5.33 7.13 10.57
N THR A 43 -4.19 7.81 10.47
CA THR A 43 -3.31 7.86 9.31
C THR A 43 -2.89 6.46 8.86
N ALA A 44 -2.47 5.60 9.79
CA ALA A 44 -2.09 4.22 9.47
C ALA A 44 -3.29 3.41 8.94
N ALA A 45 -4.47 3.57 9.56
CA ALA A 45 -5.70 2.90 9.14
C ALA A 45 -6.19 3.38 7.75
N ALA A 46 -6.05 4.66 7.45
CA ALA A 46 -6.40 5.24 6.14
C ALA A 46 -5.53 4.66 5.02
N ILE A 47 -4.22 4.57 5.24
CA ILE A 47 -3.26 3.96 4.30
C ILE A 47 -3.65 2.49 4.03
N VAL A 48 -3.87 1.70 5.08
CA VAL A 48 -4.24 0.28 4.95
C VAL A 48 -5.56 0.11 4.19
N SER A 49 -6.54 0.96 4.46
CA SER A 49 -7.85 0.92 3.78
C SER A 49 -7.72 1.21 2.29
N LEU A 50 -6.93 2.21 1.91
CA LEU A 50 -6.71 2.58 0.51
C LEU A 50 -5.97 1.49 -0.27
N VAL A 51 -4.96 0.85 0.33
CA VAL A 51 -4.26 -0.29 -0.27
C VAL A 51 -5.23 -1.46 -0.49
N SER A 52 -6.07 -1.75 0.50
CA SER A 52 -7.04 -2.84 0.42
C SER A 52 -8.04 -2.63 -0.72
N LEU A 53 -8.52 -1.39 -0.92
CA LEU A 53 -9.37 -1.02 -2.04
C LEU A 53 -8.65 -1.20 -3.38
N ALA A 54 -7.42 -0.68 -3.52
CA ALA A 54 -6.65 -0.79 -4.76
C ALA A 54 -6.37 -2.25 -5.14
N VAL A 55 -6.07 -3.12 -4.15
CA VAL A 55 -5.92 -4.56 -4.37
C VAL A 55 -7.26 -5.20 -4.75
N GLY A 56 -8.36 -4.86 -4.07
CA GLY A 56 -9.69 -5.37 -4.38
C GLY A 56 -10.13 -5.05 -5.81
N MET A 57 -9.98 -3.79 -6.22
CA MET A 57 -10.30 -3.33 -7.58
C MET A 57 -9.45 -4.03 -8.64
N SER A 58 -8.16 -4.25 -8.36
CA SER A 58 -7.28 -4.98 -9.30
C SER A 58 -7.74 -6.41 -9.59
N LYS A 59 -8.33 -7.09 -8.59
CA LYS A 59 -8.86 -8.45 -8.75
C LYS A 59 -10.22 -8.51 -9.47
N GLN A 60 -11.01 -7.43 -9.40
CA GLN A 60 -12.27 -7.36 -10.15
C GLN A 60 -12.05 -7.18 -11.64
N GLN A 61 -10.97 -6.50 -12.03
CA GLN A 61 -10.63 -6.27 -13.43
C GLN A 61 -10.12 -7.53 -14.15
N GLU A 62 -9.62 -8.53 -13.42
CA GLU A 62 -9.21 -9.84 -13.98
C GLU A 62 -10.39 -10.79 -14.26
N LYS A 63 -11.63 -10.44 -13.86
CA LYS A 63 -12.83 -11.27 -14.03
C LYS A 63 -13.80 -10.81 -15.11
N GLY A 64 -13.43 -9.80 -15.91
CA GLY A 64 -14.21 -9.30 -17.05
C GLY A 64 -13.44 -9.46 -18.34
#